data_AF-A0A8X8BPW0-F1
#
_entry.id   AF-A0A8X8BPW0-F1
#
_cell.length_a   1.000
_cell.length_b   1.000
_cell.length_c   1.000
_cell.angle_alpha   90.00
_cell.angle_beta   90.00
_cell.angle_gamma   90.00
#
_symmetry.space_group_name_H-M   'P 1'
#
loop_
_entity.id
_entity.type
_entity.pdbx_description
1 polymer ?
#
loop_
_entity_poly.entity_id
_entity_poly.type
_entity_poly.pdbx_seq_one_letter_code
_entity_poly.pdbx_strand_id
1 'polypeptide(L)'
;MNLFAVFEVKRDAYREWNRRTSLRKTKLYSIIVAVTLMSVVMASYILTGGKKGILLNPSSFQYGTLTENADTVASHEEESSYVSNLSAVQNYANIKLVIKTIASKIEFATRRLPDFKELVKSEPHMFSVIPREFLENIKNPCWFEEYKANSTADPYGTNLYALYSKRFRTLFDYLRNAFRDHLYQKENKLCRFRCLPYFYIIGQPKCGTTDLYDRLRLHPEVRFATSKEPHWWTRKRFGIIRLSEGFHDRYPVEDYLDLFDLAAFQIQDQAHGNATTQYKHNIAIGEASASTMWDNNAWIYFYDNSTNGEPPFLIQDFIHAVQPDAKFIVMLRDPVERLYSDYLYFGIANKSADDFHEKVTESLQLFESCLLEFSMRSCVYNTTLNNAMPVRLQVGLYIVYILDWLSVFNRNQILVLRLEDHATNRKYTMHKVFNFLSLGSLTEQKEAEITKSPASNTRRPADKNLGPMLPVTREILQDFYKPFNVKLADVLQNDSFLWEKRGPEEGLCLLQTARGRPPWLCWEPRVKGLEAQPSRDPWPPSGGAPVPEYPGNPALPPHQEVLGGRRQGDTRMRSRHFRHTGAWLRRNAGKQLEPIRVPI
;
A
#
# COMPACT_ATOMS: atom_id res chain seq x y z
N MET A 1 50.83 -29.52 12.54
CA MET A 1 51.07 -28.44 11.57
C MET A 1 49.83 -27.54 11.61
N ASN A 2 49.71 -26.70 12.64
CA ASN A 2 50.11 -25.27 12.69
C ASN A 2 49.40 -24.43 11.61
N LEU A 3 48.35 -23.68 11.99
CA LEU A 3 48.36 -22.29 12.53
C LEU A 3 48.46 -21.28 11.36
N PHE A 4 47.62 -20.25 11.22
CA PHE A 4 47.38 -19.06 12.06
C PHE A 4 46.24 -18.25 11.39
N ALA A 5 45.63 -17.20 11.93
CA ALA A 5 45.30 -16.75 13.27
C ALA A 5 44.58 -15.40 13.09
N VAL A 6 43.64 -15.14 13.98
CA VAL A 6 42.95 -13.87 14.21
C VAL A 6 43.99 -12.81 14.64
N PHE A 7 43.97 -11.64 13.99
CA PHE A 7 44.74 -10.48 14.45
C PHE A 7 43.91 -9.65 15.44
N GLU A 8 44.13 -9.88 16.73
CA GLU A 8 43.95 -8.85 17.77
C GLU A 8 45.16 -7.91 17.74
N VAL A 9 44.91 -6.61 17.56
CA VAL A 9 45.94 -5.57 17.69
C VAL A 9 45.91 -5.03 19.11
N LYS A 10 46.90 -5.44 19.91
CA LYS A 10 47.23 -4.82 21.20
C LYS A 10 48.12 -3.60 20.95
N ARG A 11 47.71 -2.46 21.50
CA ARG A 11 48.47 -1.21 21.56
C ARG A 11 49.67 -1.36 22.50
N ASP A 12 50.84 -0.92 22.06
CA ASP A 12 51.89 -0.39 22.93
C ASP A 12 52.53 0.85 22.32
N ALA A 13 53.14 1.65 23.19
CA ALA A 13 53.33 3.08 23.08
C ALA A 13 54.70 3.54 22.55
N TYR A 14 54.72 4.84 22.21
CA TYR A 14 55.84 5.80 22.18
C TYR A 14 56.78 5.85 20.95
N ARG A 15 56.59 6.90 20.12
CA ARG A 15 57.63 7.94 19.90
C ARG A 15 57.03 9.16 19.18
N GLU A 16 57.13 10.33 19.82
CA GLU A 16 56.78 11.62 19.22
C GLU A 16 57.73 11.95 18.06
N TRP A 17 57.19 12.00 16.84
CA TRP A 17 57.87 12.56 15.67
C TRP A 17 57.06 13.74 15.13
N ASN A 18 57.76 14.88 15.00
CA ASN A 18 57.31 16.19 14.51
C ASN A 18 56.06 16.19 13.61
N ARG A 19 54.93 16.60 14.21
CA ARG A 19 53.57 16.47 13.66
C ARG A 19 53.16 17.52 12.63
N ARG A 20 53.98 18.54 12.30
CA ARG A 20 53.54 19.64 11.42
C ARG A 20 53.96 19.56 9.95
N THR A 21 55.03 18.85 9.59
CA THR A 21 55.49 18.75 8.20
C THR A 21 55.02 17.47 7.49
N SER A 22 54.76 16.39 8.24
CA SER A 22 54.26 15.13 7.68
C SER A 22 52.80 15.22 7.19
N LEU A 23 51.92 15.87 7.96
CA LEU A 23 50.48 15.99 7.68
C LEU A 23 50.14 16.70 6.35
N ARG A 24 50.99 17.61 5.87
CA ARG A 24 50.81 18.26 4.56
C ARG A 24 51.15 17.33 3.40
N LYS A 25 52.19 16.51 3.54
CA LYS A 25 52.56 15.52 2.53
C LYS A 25 51.55 14.38 2.48
N THR A 26 51.06 13.88 3.62
CA THR A 26 50.03 12.81 3.64
C THR A 26 48.72 13.25 3.01
N LYS A 27 48.29 14.51 3.24
CA LYS A 27 47.10 15.05 2.56
C LYS A 27 47.32 15.24 1.06
N LEU A 28 48.50 15.67 0.63
CA LEU A 28 48.83 15.78 -0.80
C LEU A 28 48.84 14.41 -1.48
N TYR A 29 49.46 13.40 -0.87
CA TYR A 29 49.44 12.03 -1.38
C TYR A 29 48.03 11.43 -1.40
N SER A 30 47.21 11.70 -0.39
CA SER A 30 45.80 11.26 -0.38
C SER A 30 44.98 11.89 -1.51
N ILE A 31 45.21 13.17 -1.82
CA ILE A 31 44.53 13.85 -2.93
C ILE A 31 45.03 13.32 -4.27
N ILE A 32 46.35 13.14 -4.43
CA ILE A 32 46.93 12.58 -5.65
C ILE A 32 46.38 11.17 -5.90
N VAL A 33 46.35 10.30 -4.88
CA VAL A 33 45.79 8.94 -4.96
C VAL A 33 44.31 8.96 -5.31
N ALA A 34 43.53 9.87 -4.72
CA ALA A 34 42.10 9.99 -5.05
C ALA A 34 41.89 10.46 -6.50
N VAL A 35 42.70 11.41 -6.99
CA VAL A 35 42.64 11.89 -8.36
C VAL A 35 43.09 10.82 -9.35
N THR A 36 44.14 10.05 -9.06
CA THR A 36 44.54 8.90 -9.91
C THR A 36 43.49 7.81 -9.91
N LEU A 37 42.87 7.47 -8.77
CA LEU A 37 41.76 6.50 -8.73
C LEU A 37 40.57 6.98 -9.57
N MET A 38 40.17 8.25 -9.45
CA MET A 38 39.06 8.81 -10.23
C MET A 38 39.36 8.86 -11.72
N SER A 39 40.61 9.17 -12.11
CA SER A 39 41.02 9.18 -13.52
C SER A 39 41.18 7.76 -14.08
N VAL A 40 41.60 6.77 -13.27
CA VAL A 40 41.59 5.35 -13.66
C VAL A 40 40.16 4.83 -13.81
N VAL A 41 39.22 5.21 -12.93
CA VAL A 41 37.80 4.84 -13.06
C VAL A 41 37.18 5.48 -14.29
N MET A 42 37.43 6.77 -14.56
CA MET A 42 36.93 7.43 -15.76
C MET A 42 37.57 6.89 -17.04
N ALA A 43 38.88 6.61 -17.05
CA ALA A 43 39.54 5.96 -18.18
C ALA A 43 39.02 4.54 -18.38
N SER A 44 38.76 3.79 -17.30
CA SER A 44 38.14 2.47 -17.36
C SER A 44 36.71 2.57 -17.92
N TYR A 45 35.93 3.58 -17.54
CA TYR A 45 34.58 3.81 -18.06
C TYR A 45 34.59 4.20 -19.55
N ILE A 46 35.56 5.00 -19.99
CA ILE A 46 35.73 5.39 -21.40
C ILE A 46 36.24 4.19 -22.23
N LEU A 47 37.14 3.37 -21.68
CA LEU A 47 37.67 2.17 -22.33
C LEU A 47 36.67 0.99 -22.34
N THR A 48 35.78 0.90 -21.35
CA THR A 48 34.68 -0.09 -21.30
C THR A 48 33.44 0.38 -22.07
N GLY A 49 33.23 1.69 -22.24
CA GLY A 49 32.20 2.28 -23.11
C GLY A 49 32.38 1.97 -24.60
N GLY A 50 33.49 1.34 -24.99
CA GLY A 50 33.77 0.94 -26.37
C GLY A 50 33.65 -0.57 -26.69
N LYS A 51 33.40 -1.46 -25.72
CA LYS A 51 33.32 -2.91 -26.00
C LYS A 51 32.34 -3.68 -25.09
N LYS A 52 31.25 -4.12 -25.73
CA LYS A 52 30.36 -5.26 -25.42
C LYS A 52 29.46 -5.07 -24.19
N GLY A 53 28.13 -5.16 -24.34
CA GLY A 53 27.48 -6.38 -24.84
C GLY A 53 27.47 -7.39 -23.69
N ILE A 54 26.61 -7.15 -22.71
CA ILE A 54 26.31 -8.13 -21.66
C ILE A 54 25.50 -9.23 -22.34
N LEU A 55 26.08 -10.43 -22.35
CA LEU A 55 25.44 -11.70 -22.68
C LEU A 55 24.26 -11.94 -21.73
N LEU A 56 23.10 -11.45 -22.13
CA LEU A 56 21.82 -12.07 -21.88
C LEU A 56 21.27 -12.37 -23.26
N ASN A 57 21.01 -13.64 -23.55
CA ASN A 57 20.42 -14.10 -24.80
C ASN A 57 19.19 -13.22 -25.14
N PRO A 58 19.23 -12.36 -26.17
CA PRO A 58 18.02 -11.73 -26.67
C PRO A 58 17.37 -12.73 -27.61
N SER A 59 16.21 -13.26 -27.22
CA SER A 59 15.27 -13.78 -28.22
C SER A 59 14.93 -12.64 -29.18
N SER A 60 14.95 -12.98 -30.46
CA SER A 60 14.95 -12.13 -31.62
C SER A 60 13.71 -11.22 -31.74
N PHE A 61 13.83 -9.97 -31.33
CA PHE A 61 13.04 -8.87 -31.91
C PHE A 61 13.97 -8.08 -32.83
N GLN A 62 13.88 -8.35 -34.13
CA GLN A 62 14.58 -7.57 -35.16
C GLN A 62 13.86 -6.24 -35.36
N TYR A 63 14.50 -5.14 -34.95
CA TYR A 63 14.16 -3.80 -35.39
C TYR A 63 14.54 -3.66 -36.87
N GLY A 64 13.54 -3.42 -37.73
CA GLY A 64 13.76 -3.01 -39.11
C GLY A 64 14.04 -1.52 -39.17
N THR A 65 15.30 -1.14 -39.38
CA THR A 65 15.70 0.23 -39.72
C THR A 65 15.56 0.41 -41.23
N LEU A 66 14.60 1.21 -41.67
CA LEU A 66 14.55 1.70 -43.06
C LEU A 66 15.51 2.89 -43.19
N THR A 67 16.63 2.65 -43.87
CA THR A 67 17.49 3.67 -44.45
C THR A 67 16.92 4.09 -45.80
N GLU A 68 16.64 5.38 -46.00
CA GLU A 68 16.61 5.98 -47.34
C GLU A 68 17.37 7.32 -47.35
N ASN A 69 18.20 7.45 -48.39
CA ASN A 69 19.10 8.53 -48.68
C ASN A 69 18.37 9.79 -49.15
N ALA A 70 18.89 10.98 -48.82
CA ALA A 70 18.87 12.13 -49.74
C ALA A 70 19.89 13.19 -49.31
N ASP A 71 20.99 13.28 -50.06
CA ASP A 71 21.85 14.46 -50.10
C ASP A 71 21.23 15.55 -50.98
N THR A 72 21.50 16.81 -50.60
CA THR A 72 21.35 18.09 -51.35
C THR A 72 19.95 18.59 -51.76
N VAL A 73 19.53 19.72 -51.17
CA VAL A 73 19.59 21.09 -51.75
C VAL A 73 19.10 22.10 -50.69
N ALA A 74 19.73 23.27 -50.68
CA ALA A 74 19.59 24.34 -49.70
C ALA A 74 18.31 25.21 -49.86
N SER A 75 18.04 25.94 -48.78
CA SER A 75 17.26 27.19 -48.64
C SER A 75 15.76 27.14 -48.96
N HIS A 76 14.91 27.29 -47.94
CA HIS A 76 14.12 28.51 -47.70
C HIS A 76 13.42 28.41 -46.33
N GLU A 77 13.52 29.49 -45.56
CA GLU A 77 12.82 29.71 -44.29
C GLU A 77 11.33 30.00 -44.54
N GLU A 78 10.51 29.76 -43.50
CA GLU A 78 9.06 30.03 -43.36
C GLU A 78 8.07 28.89 -43.69
N GLU A 79 7.82 28.02 -42.70
CA GLU A 79 6.48 27.54 -42.28
C GLU A 79 6.59 26.48 -41.17
N SER A 80 6.51 26.89 -39.88
CA SER A 80 6.66 25.98 -38.73
C SER A 80 5.42 25.89 -37.82
N SER A 81 4.20 25.93 -38.37
CA SER A 81 2.97 25.71 -37.58
C SER A 81 2.04 24.60 -38.10
N TYR A 82 2.26 24.08 -39.31
CA TYR A 82 1.43 23.01 -39.88
C TYR A 82 2.05 21.61 -39.81
N VAL A 83 3.39 21.50 -39.75
CA VAL A 83 4.10 20.21 -39.75
C VAL A 83 3.96 19.45 -38.42
N SER A 84 3.86 20.15 -37.29
CA SER A 84 3.67 19.56 -35.96
C SER A 84 2.26 19.00 -35.73
N ASN A 85 1.24 19.53 -36.42
CA ASN A 85 -0.12 18.99 -36.37
C ASN A 85 -0.26 17.71 -37.19
N LEU A 86 0.44 17.60 -38.32
CA LEU A 86 0.37 16.41 -39.17
C LEU A 86 1.03 15.20 -38.49
N SER A 87 2.17 15.38 -37.82
CA SER A 87 2.84 14.31 -37.08
C SER A 87 2.06 13.86 -35.85
N ALA A 88 1.43 14.79 -35.11
CA ALA A 88 0.58 14.45 -33.96
C ALA A 88 -0.70 13.72 -34.39
N VAL A 89 -1.34 14.13 -35.50
CA VAL A 89 -2.53 13.47 -36.06
C VAL A 89 -2.19 12.09 -36.62
N GLN A 90 -1.05 11.94 -37.29
CA GLN A 90 -0.57 10.65 -37.80
C GLN A 90 -0.20 9.70 -36.64
N ASN A 91 0.45 10.20 -35.59
CA ASN A 91 0.76 9.44 -34.38
C ASN A 91 -0.52 8.98 -33.64
N TYR A 92 -1.54 9.84 -33.58
CA TYR A 92 -2.83 9.49 -33.01
C TYR A 92 -3.61 8.44 -33.81
N ALA A 93 -3.63 8.54 -35.14
CA ALA A 93 -4.23 7.52 -36.00
C ALA A 93 -3.55 6.15 -35.82
N ASN A 94 -2.22 6.14 -35.67
CA ASN A 94 -1.45 4.94 -35.36
C ASN A 94 -1.84 4.37 -33.99
N ILE A 95 -1.94 5.18 -32.95
CA ILE A 95 -2.35 4.71 -31.61
C ILE A 95 -3.78 4.13 -31.63
N LYS A 96 -4.70 4.73 -32.39
CA LYS A 96 -6.04 4.17 -32.57
C LYS A 96 -6.01 2.80 -33.26
N LEU A 97 -5.09 2.58 -34.20
CA LEU A 97 -4.88 1.27 -34.79
C LEU A 97 -4.35 0.27 -33.76
N VAL A 98 -3.35 0.65 -32.96
CA VAL A 98 -2.82 -0.17 -31.85
C VAL A 98 -3.94 -0.63 -30.91
N ILE A 99 -4.81 0.30 -30.48
CA ILE A 99 -5.94 -0.02 -29.61
C ILE A 99 -6.92 -0.99 -30.29
N LYS A 100 -7.21 -0.80 -31.58
CA LYS A 100 -8.06 -1.73 -32.34
C LYS A 100 -7.44 -3.12 -32.45
N THR A 101 -6.14 -3.21 -32.69
CA THR A 101 -5.40 -4.49 -32.69
C THR A 101 -5.54 -5.18 -31.34
N ILE A 102 -5.23 -4.47 -30.25
CA ILE A 102 -5.38 -4.99 -28.88
C ILE A 102 -6.80 -5.48 -28.66
N ALA A 103 -7.81 -4.65 -28.96
CA ALA A 103 -9.22 -4.98 -28.75
C ALA A 103 -9.66 -6.24 -29.51
N SER A 104 -9.13 -6.45 -30.73
CA SER A 104 -9.40 -7.66 -31.53
C SER A 104 -8.81 -8.94 -30.95
N LYS A 105 -7.84 -8.82 -30.04
CA LYS A 105 -7.14 -9.93 -29.39
C LYS A 105 -7.62 -10.19 -27.96
N ILE A 106 -8.56 -9.39 -27.44
CA ILE A 106 -9.06 -9.57 -26.08
C ILE A 106 -9.86 -10.87 -26.01
N GLU A 107 -9.33 -11.81 -25.24
CA GLU A 107 -10.01 -13.04 -24.87
C GLU A 107 -9.98 -13.21 -23.35
N PHE A 108 -11.11 -13.61 -22.78
CA PHE A 108 -11.26 -13.89 -21.36
C PHE A 108 -11.36 -15.41 -21.16
N ALA A 109 -10.22 -16.09 -21.28
CA ALA A 109 -10.14 -17.53 -21.12
C ALA A 109 -10.29 -17.95 -19.64
N THR A 110 -10.94 -19.09 -19.42
CA THR A 110 -10.96 -19.73 -18.11
C THR A 110 -9.63 -20.44 -17.86
N ARG A 111 -9.05 -20.24 -16.68
CA ARG A 111 -7.83 -20.97 -16.26
C ARG A 111 -8.18 -22.32 -15.64
N ARG A 112 -7.22 -23.24 -15.66
CA ARG A 112 -7.26 -24.46 -14.85
C ARG A 112 -6.88 -24.13 -13.40
N LEU A 113 -7.62 -24.66 -12.44
CA LEU A 113 -7.29 -24.53 -11.03
C LEU A 113 -6.28 -25.60 -10.61
N PRO A 114 -5.28 -25.26 -9.79
CA PRO A 114 -4.35 -26.24 -9.24
C PRO A 114 -5.03 -27.14 -8.20
N ASP A 115 -4.63 -28.40 -8.14
CA ASP A 115 -5.10 -29.30 -7.09
C ASP A 115 -4.44 -28.94 -5.75
N PHE A 116 -5.14 -29.22 -4.65
CA PHE A 116 -4.64 -28.95 -3.31
C PHE A 116 -3.27 -29.58 -3.03
N LYS A 117 -3.00 -30.78 -3.58
CA LYS A 117 -1.70 -31.44 -3.43
C LYS A 117 -0.56 -30.67 -4.11
N GLU A 118 -0.82 -30.02 -5.24
CA GLU A 118 0.16 -29.21 -5.96
C GLU A 118 0.49 -27.95 -5.16
N LEU A 119 -0.52 -27.32 -4.55
CA LEU A 119 -0.33 -26.17 -3.66
C LEU A 119 0.53 -26.55 -2.45
N VAL A 120 0.24 -27.66 -1.77
CA VAL A 120 1.03 -28.15 -0.64
C VAL A 120 2.47 -28.47 -1.04
N LYS A 121 2.66 -29.09 -2.22
CA LYS A 121 4.02 -29.38 -2.73
C LYS A 121 4.81 -28.10 -3.01
N SER A 122 4.14 -27.05 -3.48
CA SER A 122 4.79 -25.78 -3.80
C SER A 122 5.16 -24.95 -2.55
N GLU A 123 4.38 -25.04 -1.47
CA GLU A 123 4.57 -24.26 -0.24
C GLU A 123 4.42 -25.12 1.04
N PRO A 124 5.23 -26.18 1.22
CA PRO A 124 5.03 -27.16 2.29
C PRO A 124 5.13 -26.56 3.69
N HIS A 125 6.03 -25.60 3.88
CA HIS A 125 6.22 -24.92 5.17
C HIS A 125 4.96 -24.18 5.61
N MET A 126 4.34 -23.41 4.71
CA MET A 126 3.10 -22.67 4.99
C MET A 126 1.98 -23.60 5.47
N PHE A 127 1.77 -24.72 4.78
CA PHE A 127 0.73 -25.70 5.12
C PHE A 127 1.09 -26.58 6.34
N SER A 128 2.34 -26.56 6.81
CA SER A 128 2.75 -27.21 8.06
C SER A 128 2.55 -26.32 9.29
N VAL A 129 2.63 -24.99 9.11
CA VAL A 129 2.48 -24.01 10.18
C VAL A 129 1.01 -23.63 10.39
N ILE A 130 0.26 -23.44 9.31
CA ILE A 130 -1.15 -23.06 9.40
C ILE A 130 -2.01 -24.34 9.43
N PRO A 131 -2.82 -24.57 10.47
CA PRO A 131 -3.69 -25.74 10.53
C PRO A 131 -4.84 -25.62 9.53
N ARG A 132 -5.53 -26.74 9.31
CA ARG A 132 -6.73 -26.80 8.46
C ARG A 132 -8.03 -26.64 9.22
N GLU A 133 -8.00 -26.89 10.51
CA GLU A 133 -9.14 -26.79 11.40
C GLU A 133 -8.92 -25.62 12.34
N PHE A 134 -9.95 -24.80 12.49
CA PHE A 134 -9.95 -23.61 13.31
C PHE A 134 -11.00 -23.73 14.41
N LEU A 135 -10.83 -22.95 15.46
CA LEU A 135 -11.76 -22.91 16.58
C LEU A 135 -13.14 -22.41 16.14
N GLU A 136 -14.18 -23.11 16.60
CA GLU A 136 -15.57 -22.72 16.36
C GLU A 136 -15.98 -21.50 17.19
N ASN A 137 -17.06 -20.83 16.79
CA ASN A 137 -17.66 -19.68 17.49
C ASN A 137 -16.74 -18.45 17.63
N ILE A 138 -15.65 -18.41 16.85
CA ILE A 138 -14.78 -17.24 16.72
C ILE A 138 -14.87 -16.78 15.27
N LYS A 139 -15.09 -15.47 15.09
CA LYS A 139 -15.26 -14.88 13.76
C LYS A 139 -14.04 -15.05 12.85
N ASN A 140 -12.85 -15.05 13.43
CA ASN A 140 -11.58 -15.19 12.71
C ASN A 140 -11.11 -16.66 12.76
N PRO A 141 -10.41 -17.16 11.73
CA PRO A 141 -9.79 -18.48 11.78
C PRO A 141 -8.65 -18.49 12.81
N CYS A 142 -8.91 -19.02 14.01
CA CYS A 142 -7.97 -19.02 15.12
C CYS A 142 -7.66 -20.44 15.61
N TRP A 143 -6.48 -20.62 16.22
CA TRP A 143 -6.03 -21.89 16.81
C TRP A 143 -5.02 -21.68 17.94
N PHE A 144 -4.76 -22.75 18.68
CA PHE A 144 -3.70 -22.79 19.69
C PHE A 144 -2.44 -23.43 19.11
N GLU A 145 -1.31 -22.74 19.22
CA GLU A 145 0.03 -23.19 18.85
C GLU A 145 0.82 -23.52 20.13
N GLU A 146 1.34 -24.74 20.27
CA GLU A 146 2.09 -25.13 21.48
C GLU A 146 3.43 -24.36 21.58
N TYR A 147 3.63 -23.66 22.69
CA TYR A 147 4.88 -22.96 23.01
C TYR A 147 5.78 -23.83 23.89
N LYS A 148 6.90 -24.29 23.32
CA LYS A 148 7.85 -25.13 24.05
C LYS A 148 8.70 -24.29 25.01
N ALA A 149 8.46 -24.47 26.31
CA ALA A 149 8.98 -23.64 27.41
C ALA A 149 10.52 -23.59 27.57
N ASN A 150 11.28 -24.42 26.86
CA ASN A 150 12.75 -24.44 26.93
C ASN A 150 13.42 -23.25 26.21
N SER A 151 12.64 -22.44 25.49
CA SER A 151 13.12 -21.25 24.78
C SER A 151 12.96 -20.00 25.67
N THR A 152 14.07 -19.49 26.21
CA THR A 152 14.18 -18.08 26.63
C THR A 152 14.31 -17.13 25.43
N ALA A 153 14.27 -17.66 24.20
CA ALA A 153 14.44 -16.86 22.99
C ALA A 153 13.23 -15.94 22.78
N ASP A 154 13.53 -14.70 22.43
CA ASP A 154 12.56 -13.72 21.97
C ASP A 154 11.87 -14.25 20.70
N PRO A 155 10.56 -14.57 20.73
CA PRO A 155 9.85 -15.14 19.59
C PRO A 155 9.76 -14.17 18.41
N TYR A 156 10.01 -12.88 18.65
CA TYR A 156 9.98 -11.82 17.65
C TYR A 156 11.37 -11.35 17.23
N GLY A 157 12.43 -11.88 17.84
CA GLY A 157 13.80 -11.34 17.71
C GLY A 157 14.38 -11.49 16.30
N THR A 158 13.90 -12.49 15.57
CA THR A 158 14.29 -12.78 14.19
C THR A 158 13.26 -12.30 13.17
N ASN A 159 12.15 -11.69 13.60
CA ASN A 159 11.08 -11.30 12.70
C ASN A 159 11.55 -10.19 11.75
N LEU A 160 11.54 -10.46 10.45
CA LEU A 160 12.08 -9.58 9.42
C LEU A 160 11.29 -8.26 9.32
N TYR A 161 9.99 -8.23 9.68
CA TYR A 161 9.24 -6.97 9.75
C TYR A 161 9.78 -6.07 10.86
N ALA A 162 10.05 -6.63 12.04
CA ALA A 162 10.60 -5.92 13.18
C ALA A 162 12.01 -5.39 12.89
N LEU A 163 12.85 -6.20 12.24
CA LEU A 163 14.24 -5.85 11.92
C LEU A 163 14.33 -4.71 10.89
N TYR A 164 13.62 -4.85 9.77
CA TYR A 164 13.81 -3.96 8.62
C TYR A 164 12.93 -2.71 8.60
N SER A 165 11.85 -2.66 9.38
CA SER A 165 10.99 -1.48 9.39
C SER A 165 10.86 -0.89 10.79
N LYS A 166 11.38 0.34 10.92
CA LYS A 166 11.30 1.17 12.12
C LYS A 166 9.85 1.33 12.61
N ARG A 167 8.88 1.28 11.70
CA ARG A 167 7.45 1.39 12.02
C ARG A 167 6.95 0.23 12.90
N PHE A 168 7.55 -0.95 12.77
CA PHE A 168 7.15 -2.13 13.51
C PHE A 168 7.86 -2.25 14.87
N ARG A 169 9.06 -1.69 15.00
CA ARG A 169 9.91 -1.85 16.20
C ARG A 169 9.16 -1.62 17.51
N THR A 170 8.49 -0.47 17.66
CA THR A 170 7.79 -0.13 18.90
C THR A 170 6.69 -1.13 19.26
N LEU A 171 5.94 -1.65 18.27
CA LEU A 171 4.93 -2.66 18.59
C LEU A 171 5.59 -4.00 18.93
N PHE A 172 6.59 -4.44 18.17
CA PHE A 172 7.26 -5.71 18.46
C PHE A 172 8.00 -5.69 19.79
N ASP A 173 8.53 -4.54 20.21
CA ASP A 173 9.08 -4.36 21.56
C ASP A 173 7.98 -4.52 22.63
N TYR A 174 6.78 -3.99 22.39
CA TYR A 174 5.63 -4.23 23.26
C TYR A 174 5.22 -5.72 23.29
N LEU A 175 5.06 -6.35 22.11
CA LEU A 175 4.68 -7.76 21.99
C LEU A 175 5.70 -8.68 22.68
N ARG A 176 7.00 -8.38 22.54
CA ARG A 176 8.07 -9.10 23.24
C ARG A 176 7.92 -9.01 24.74
N ASN A 177 7.70 -7.82 25.28
CA ASN A 177 7.59 -7.60 26.71
C ASN A 177 6.33 -8.25 27.30
N ALA A 178 5.21 -8.24 26.56
CA ALA A 178 3.93 -8.80 26.96
C ALA A 178 3.77 -10.30 26.59
N PHE A 179 4.74 -10.91 25.91
CA PHE A 179 4.58 -12.23 25.31
C PHE A 179 4.16 -13.31 26.32
N ARG A 180 4.81 -13.33 27.50
CA ARG A 180 4.49 -14.31 28.56
C ARG A 180 3.07 -14.17 29.08
N ASP A 181 2.57 -12.95 29.19
CA ASP A 181 1.21 -12.67 29.65
C ASP A 181 0.16 -13.02 28.60
N HIS A 182 0.56 -13.13 27.33
CA HIS A 182 -0.31 -13.53 26.22
C HIS A 182 -0.42 -15.05 26.06
N LEU A 183 0.45 -15.83 26.71
CA LEU A 183 0.40 -17.30 26.65
C LEU A 183 -0.81 -17.82 27.44
N TYR A 184 -1.51 -18.77 26.84
CA TYR A 184 -2.64 -19.46 27.45
C TYR A 184 -2.21 -20.83 27.97
N GLN A 185 -2.67 -21.21 29.17
CA GLN A 185 -2.40 -22.52 29.73
C GLN A 185 -3.53 -23.50 29.34
N LYS A 186 -3.22 -24.45 28.46
CA LYS A 186 -4.14 -25.51 28.03
C LYS A 186 -3.54 -26.87 28.39
N GLU A 187 -4.22 -27.66 29.22
CA GLU A 187 -3.82 -29.04 29.55
C GLU A 187 -2.35 -29.16 30.01
N ASN A 188 -1.91 -28.26 30.90
CA ASN A 188 -0.52 -28.14 31.40
C ASN A 188 0.54 -27.77 30.35
N LYS A 189 0.13 -27.34 29.15
CA LYS A 189 1.01 -26.76 28.13
C LYS A 189 0.77 -25.26 28.02
N LEU A 190 1.84 -24.52 27.73
CA LEU A 190 1.74 -23.12 27.34
C LEU A 190 1.46 -23.07 25.83
N CYS A 191 0.44 -22.31 25.44
CA CYS A 191 0.03 -22.17 24.06
C CYS A 191 -0.04 -20.69 23.67
N ARG A 192 0.32 -20.40 22.42
CA ARG A 192 0.12 -19.12 21.77
C ARG A 192 -1.20 -19.17 21.00
N PHE A 193 -2.05 -18.15 21.18
CA PHE A 193 -3.31 -18.05 20.44
C PHE A 193 -3.08 -17.26 19.15
N ARG A 194 -3.30 -17.93 18.01
CA ARG A 194 -3.03 -17.40 16.68
C ARG A 194 -4.32 -17.24 15.91
N CYS A 195 -4.36 -16.23 15.05
CA CYS A 195 -5.48 -16.00 14.15
C CYS A 195 -5.01 -15.53 12.79
N LEU A 196 -5.73 -15.93 11.74
CA LEU A 196 -5.65 -15.33 10.42
C LEU A 196 -6.65 -14.17 10.28
N PRO A 197 -6.46 -13.28 9.29
CA PRO A 197 -7.47 -12.28 8.94
C PRO A 197 -8.81 -12.92 8.59
N TYR A 198 -9.91 -12.36 9.11
CA TYR A 198 -11.26 -12.66 8.64
C TYR A 198 -11.54 -12.03 7.26
N PHE A 199 -10.91 -10.90 6.96
CA PHE A 199 -11.09 -10.21 5.68
C PHE A 199 -9.82 -9.53 5.16
N TYR A 200 -9.83 -9.23 3.86
CA TYR A 200 -8.71 -8.61 3.14
C TYR A 200 -9.18 -7.43 2.29
N ILE A 201 -8.51 -6.29 2.39
CA ILE A 201 -8.62 -5.19 1.42
C ILE A 201 -7.53 -5.40 0.36
N ILE A 202 -7.88 -6.12 -0.70
CA ILE A 202 -6.88 -6.66 -1.65
C ILE A 202 -6.51 -5.74 -2.80
N GLY A 203 -7.29 -4.69 -3.05
CA GLY A 203 -7.07 -3.81 -4.19
C GLY A 203 -8.05 -2.65 -4.27
N GLN A 204 -7.84 -1.69 -5.17
CA GLN A 204 -6.69 -1.57 -6.07
C GLN A 204 -5.83 -0.38 -5.65
N PRO A 205 -4.53 -0.37 -6.01
CA PRO A 205 -3.69 0.81 -5.78
C PRO A 205 -4.32 2.03 -6.46
N LYS A 206 -4.22 3.18 -5.78
CA LYS A 206 -4.76 4.49 -6.23
C LYS A 206 -6.29 4.58 -6.31
N CYS A 207 -7.01 3.61 -5.76
CA CYS A 207 -8.47 3.59 -5.69
C CYS A 207 -9.01 3.91 -4.30
N GLY A 208 -8.19 4.48 -3.40
CA GLY A 208 -8.61 4.92 -2.06
C GLY A 208 -8.46 3.87 -0.94
N THR A 209 -7.80 2.73 -1.18
CA THR A 209 -7.69 1.63 -0.19
C THR A 209 -7.16 2.05 1.18
N THR A 210 -6.28 3.05 1.25
CA THR A 210 -5.84 3.60 2.54
C THR A 210 -6.95 4.37 3.27
N ASP A 211 -7.78 5.11 2.55
CA ASP A 211 -8.91 5.83 3.16
C ASP A 211 -9.91 4.84 3.78
N LEU A 212 -10.25 3.77 3.04
CA LEU A 212 -11.09 2.69 3.55
C LEU A 212 -10.46 2.00 4.76
N TYR A 213 -9.17 1.67 4.69
CA TYR A 213 -8.43 1.07 5.81
C TYR A 213 -8.47 1.96 7.07
N ASP A 214 -8.14 3.25 6.93
CA ASP A 214 -8.08 4.18 8.06
C ASP A 214 -9.45 4.35 8.70
N ARG A 215 -10.52 4.33 7.91
CA ARG A 215 -11.92 4.37 8.36
C ARG A 215 -12.34 3.11 9.09
N LEU A 216 -12.10 1.95 8.50
CA LEU A 216 -12.45 0.68 9.14
C LEU A 216 -11.70 0.48 10.45
N ARG A 217 -10.45 0.95 10.55
CA ARG A 217 -9.66 0.90 11.79
C ARG A 217 -10.33 1.66 12.95
N LEU A 218 -11.21 2.62 12.68
CA LEU A 218 -11.94 3.35 13.71
C LEU A 218 -13.17 2.59 14.24
N HIS A 219 -13.60 1.51 13.55
CA HIS A 219 -14.70 0.68 14.00
C HIS A 219 -14.29 -0.16 15.23
N PRO A 220 -15.08 -0.17 16.32
CA PRO A 220 -14.69 -0.82 17.58
C PRO A 220 -14.46 -2.34 17.44
N GLU A 221 -15.19 -2.99 16.54
CA GLU A 221 -15.05 -4.43 16.25
C GLU A 221 -13.99 -4.75 15.17
N VAL A 222 -13.26 -3.79 14.61
CA VAL A 222 -12.24 -4.08 13.60
C VAL A 222 -10.85 -3.92 14.20
N ARG A 223 -10.00 -4.91 13.94
CA ARG A 223 -8.56 -4.82 14.17
C ARG A 223 -7.85 -5.11 12.86
N PHE A 224 -6.68 -4.54 12.65
CA PHE A 224 -5.85 -4.85 11.50
C PHE A 224 -4.55 -5.47 11.97
N ALA A 225 -3.80 -6.05 11.03
CA ALA A 225 -2.36 -6.27 11.18
C ALA A 225 -1.69 -5.00 11.74
N THR A 226 -0.56 -5.18 12.44
CA THR A 226 0.28 -4.11 12.98
C THR A 226 0.47 -2.93 12.03
N SER A 227 0.49 -3.18 10.72
CA SER A 227 0.46 -2.13 9.71
C SER A 227 -0.38 -2.51 8.51
N LYS A 228 -0.87 -1.48 7.81
CA LYS A 228 -1.32 -1.60 6.43
C LYS A 228 -0.17 -2.08 5.52
N GLU A 229 -0.52 -2.88 4.52
CA GLU A 229 0.35 -3.38 3.46
C GLU A 229 1.57 -4.19 3.94
N PRO A 230 1.38 -5.28 4.71
CA PRO A 230 2.45 -6.24 4.97
C PRO A 230 3.07 -6.78 3.68
N HIS A 231 2.29 -6.95 2.60
CA HIS A 231 2.72 -7.51 1.31
C HIS A 231 3.26 -8.94 1.41
N TRP A 232 2.80 -9.70 2.40
CA TRP A 232 3.26 -11.07 2.61
C TRP A 232 2.86 -11.97 1.44
N TRP A 233 1.57 -12.09 1.13
CA TRP A 233 1.05 -12.91 0.04
C TRP A 233 1.71 -12.65 -1.33
N THR A 234 2.23 -11.44 -1.53
CA THR A 234 2.91 -11.02 -2.76
C THR A 234 4.43 -11.04 -2.55
N ARG A 235 5.08 -9.87 -2.53
CA ARG A 235 6.54 -9.71 -2.67
C ARG A 235 7.33 -10.33 -1.51
N LYS A 236 6.81 -10.28 -0.28
CA LYS A 236 7.58 -10.72 0.89
C LYS A 236 7.63 -12.24 1.06
N ARG A 237 6.59 -12.97 0.67
CA ARG A 237 6.62 -14.45 0.63
C ARG A 237 7.71 -14.97 -0.31
N PHE A 238 7.97 -14.23 -1.39
CA PHE A 238 8.92 -14.63 -2.44
C PHE A 238 10.33 -14.06 -2.30
N GLY A 239 10.52 -13.08 -1.40
CA GLY A 239 11.77 -12.34 -1.26
C GLY A 239 11.72 -11.03 -2.05
N ILE A 240 12.44 -10.02 -1.55
CA ILE A 240 12.42 -8.68 -2.15
C ILE A 240 13.80 -8.38 -2.73
N ILE A 241 13.88 -8.08 -4.02
CA ILE A 241 15.08 -7.45 -4.58
C ILE A 241 14.99 -5.95 -4.31
N ARG A 242 15.92 -5.43 -3.51
CA ARG A 242 16.15 -3.99 -3.37
C ARG A 242 17.41 -3.64 -4.15
N LEU A 243 17.29 -2.77 -5.14
CA LEU A 243 18.43 -2.32 -5.98
C LEU A 243 19.65 -1.86 -5.18
N SER A 244 19.43 -1.27 -3.99
CA SER A 244 20.50 -0.79 -3.11
C SER A 244 21.05 -1.83 -2.12
N GLU A 245 20.32 -2.91 -1.85
CA GLU A 245 20.61 -3.85 -0.74
C GLU A 245 20.70 -5.31 -1.21
N GLY A 246 20.45 -5.60 -2.48
CA GLY A 246 20.46 -6.94 -3.06
C GLY A 246 19.14 -7.69 -2.87
N PHE A 247 19.20 -9.02 -3.03
CA PHE A 247 18.08 -9.91 -2.75
C PHE A 247 17.94 -10.09 -1.23
N HIS A 248 16.78 -9.72 -0.70
CA HIS A 248 16.38 -10.06 0.67
C HIS A 248 15.62 -11.37 0.69
N ASP A 249 15.92 -12.17 1.70
CA ASP A 249 15.27 -13.45 1.94
C ASP A 249 13.74 -13.31 2.08
N ARG A 250 13.09 -14.43 1.80
CA ARG A 250 11.65 -14.62 1.99
C ARG A 250 11.29 -14.39 3.45
N TYR A 251 10.16 -13.74 3.68
CA TYR A 251 9.59 -13.58 5.00
C TYR A 251 8.85 -14.87 5.34
N PRO A 252 9.25 -15.60 6.41
CA PRO A 252 8.54 -16.80 6.85
C PRO A 252 7.06 -16.53 7.12
N VAL A 253 6.24 -17.57 7.09
CA VAL A 253 4.81 -17.44 7.38
C VAL A 253 4.57 -17.02 8.83
N GLU A 254 5.44 -17.46 9.74
CA GLU A 254 5.46 -17.10 11.16
C GLU A 254 5.59 -15.59 11.33
N ASP A 255 6.47 -14.95 10.56
CA ASP A 255 6.67 -13.51 10.59
C ASP A 255 5.40 -12.74 10.21
N TYR A 256 4.60 -13.30 9.30
CA TYR A 256 3.30 -12.76 8.91
C TYR A 256 2.25 -12.99 9.98
N LEU A 257 2.20 -14.18 10.59
CA LEU A 257 1.27 -14.50 11.68
C LEU A 257 1.50 -13.59 12.89
N ASP A 258 2.75 -13.28 13.22
CA ASP A 258 3.12 -12.37 14.31
C ASP A 258 2.51 -10.97 14.16
N LEU A 259 2.15 -10.53 12.95
CA LEU A 259 1.51 -9.23 12.73
C LEU A 259 0.08 -9.18 13.29
N PHE A 260 -0.52 -10.32 13.61
CA PHE A 260 -1.88 -10.44 14.12
C PHE A 260 -1.95 -10.75 15.61
N ASP A 261 -0.80 -11.00 16.26
CA ASP A 261 -0.74 -11.45 17.65
C ASP A 261 -1.42 -10.50 18.64
N LEU A 262 -1.29 -9.19 18.46
CA LEU A 262 -1.99 -8.23 19.31
C LEU A 262 -3.52 -8.39 19.18
N ALA A 263 -4.01 -8.57 17.96
CA ALA A 263 -5.44 -8.72 17.71
C ALA A 263 -5.95 -10.09 18.18
N ALA A 264 -5.14 -11.15 18.00
CA ALA A 264 -5.43 -12.48 18.50
C ALA A 264 -5.52 -12.50 20.02
N PHE A 265 -4.59 -11.85 20.72
CA PHE A 265 -4.63 -11.69 22.17
C PHE A 265 -5.90 -10.95 22.64
N GLN A 266 -6.32 -9.88 21.95
CA GLN A 266 -7.56 -9.17 22.27
C GLN A 266 -8.81 -10.05 22.12
N ILE A 267 -8.83 -10.97 21.15
CA ILE A 267 -9.90 -11.96 21.01
C ILE A 267 -9.85 -12.96 22.17
N GLN A 268 -8.66 -13.47 22.50
CA GLN A 268 -8.46 -14.40 23.60
C GLN A 268 -8.93 -13.79 24.94
N ASP A 269 -8.52 -12.57 25.25
CA ASP A 269 -8.87 -11.86 26.49
C ASP A 269 -10.38 -11.65 26.60
N GLN A 270 -11.07 -11.31 25.49
CA GLN A 270 -12.53 -11.21 25.47
C GLN A 270 -13.23 -12.56 25.67
N ALA A 271 -12.67 -13.63 25.10
CA ALA A 271 -13.24 -14.96 25.19
C ALA A 271 -13.15 -15.56 26.60
N HIS A 272 -12.11 -15.22 27.35
CA HIS A 272 -11.83 -15.79 28.67
C HIS A 272 -12.02 -14.81 29.84
N GLY A 273 -12.16 -13.51 29.59
CA GLY A 273 -12.39 -12.50 30.61
C GLY A 273 -13.86 -12.43 31.08
N ASN A 274 -14.07 -12.04 32.34
CA ASN A 274 -15.39 -11.77 32.96
C ASN A 274 -16.06 -10.48 32.43
N ALA A 275 -16.02 -10.21 31.12
CA ALA A 275 -16.69 -9.03 30.57
C ALA A 275 -18.22 -9.22 30.54
N THR A 276 -18.92 -8.33 31.25
CA THR A 276 -20.39 -8.20 31.36
C THR A 276 -21.03 -7.48 30.16
N THR A 277 -20.33 -7.39 29.02
CA THR A 277 -20.79 -6.68 27.84
C THR A 277 -21.08 -7.64 26.69
N GLN A 278 -22.26 -7.47 26.08
CA GLN A 278 -22.88 -8.29 25.03
C GLN A 278 -22.06 -8.42 23.71
N TYR A 279 -20.86 -7.85 23.62
CA TYR A 279 -20.05 -7.71 22.39
C TYR A 279 -18.91 -8.76 22.28
N LYS A 280 -18.98 -9.83 23.05
CA LYS A 280 -17.81 -10.62 23.47
C LYS A 280 -17.01 -11.39 22.41
N HIS A 281 -17.46 -11.53 21.15
CA HIS A 281 -16.76 -12.36 20.15
C HIS A 281 -16.74 -11.80 18.71
N ASN A 282 -17.00 -10.50 18.53
CA ASN A 282 -17.25 -9.95 17.19
C ASN A 282 -16.05 -9.28 16.51
N ILE A 283 -14.85 -9.30 17.11
CA ILE A 283 -13.66 -8.70 16.47
C ILE A 283 -13.43 -9.35 15.11
N ALA A 284 -13.29 -8.53 14.07
CA ALA A 284 -12.88 -8.91 12.73
C ALA A 284 -11.46 -8.39 12.47
N ILE A 285 -10.53 -9.32 12.27
CA ILE A 285 -9.14 -9.03 11.89
C ILE A 285 -9.08 -8.80 10.38
N GLY A 286 -8.51 -7.68 9.98
CA GLY A 286 -8.28 -7.30 8.59
C GLY A 286 -6.81 -7.32 8.19
N GLU A 287 -6.56 -7.66 6.93
CA GLU A 287 -5.31 -7.38 6.21
C GLU A 287 -5.64 -6.39 5.08
N ALA A 288 -4.69 -5.54 4.68
CA ALA A 288 -4.95 -4.52 3.67
C ALA A 288 -3.74 -4.26 2.76
N SER A 289 -3.36 -5.23 1.94
CA SER A 289 -2.37 -5.11 0.88
C SER A 289 -3.05 -4.94 -0.48
N ALA A 290 -3.05 -3.73 -1.02
CA ALA A 290 -3.63 -3.47 -2.35
C ALA A 290 -2.91 -4.19 -3.51
N SER A 291 -1.74 -4.78 -3.24
CA SER A 291 -1.01 -5.65 -4.16
C SER A 291 -1.61 -7.04 -4.26
N THR A 292 -2.29 -7.53 -3.22
CA THR A 292 -2.79 -8.92 -3.13
C THR A 292 -3.68 -9.28 -4.32
N MET A 293 -4.44 -8.33 -4.84
CA MET A 293 -5.32 -8.57 -5.99
C MET A 293 -4.59 -8.87 -7.31
N TRP A 294 -3.45 -8.23 -7.58
CA TRP A 294 -2.86 -8.18 -8.92
C TRP A 294 -1.40 -8.63 -9.00
N ASP A 295 -0.65 -8.54 -7.91
CA ASP A 295 0.81 -8.67 -7.93
C ASP A 295 1.26 -10.13 -7.81
N ASN A 296 1.22 -10.85 -8.93
CA ASN A 296 1.77 -12.20 -9.04
C ASN A 296 3.15 -12.22 -9.71
N ASN A 297 3.84 -11.08 -9.84
CA ASN A 297 5.06 -10.92 -10.66
C ASN A 297 6.25 -11.81 -10.27
N ALA A 298 6.23 -12.39 -9.07
CA ALA A 298 7.35 -13.21 -8.63
C ALA A 298 7.35 -14.62 -9.28
N TRP A 299 6.25 -15.02 -9.92
CA TRP A 299 6.03 -16.39 -10.42
C TRP A 299 7.14 -16.88 -11.36
N ILE A 300 7.64 -16.01 -12.26
CA ILE A 300 8.68 -16.35 -13.25
C ILE A 300 10.01 -16.78 -12.61
N TYR A 301 10.25 -16.42 -11.34
CA TYR A 301 11.46 -16.79 -10.62
C TYR A 301 11.38 -18.16 -9.92
N PHE A 302 10.17 -18.73 -9.80
CA PHE A 302 9.95 -19.96 -9.03
C PHE A 302 9.35 -21.10 -9.84
N TYR A 303 8.78 -20.80 -11.00
CA TYR A 303 8.19 -21.78 -11.89
C TYR A 303 8.91 -21.73 -13.24
N ASP A 304 9.11 -22.89 -13.84
CA ASP A 304 9.78 -22.99 -15.13
C ASP A 304 8.86 -22.57 -16.29
N ASN A 305 9.42 -22.51 -17.50
CA ASN A 305 8.70 -22.11 -18.71
C ASN A 305 7.68 -23.16 -19.21
N SER A 306 7.39 -24.22 -18.46
CA SER A 306 6.45 -25.27 -18.89
C SER A 306 4.98 -24.83 -18.88
N THR A 307 4.69 -23.61 -18.43
CA THR A 307 3.34 -23.12 -18.15
C THR A 307 2.72 -22.29 -19.28
N ASN A 308 3.24 -22.41 -20.52
CA ASN A 308 2.80 -21.62 -21.68
C ASN A 308 2.80 -20.09 -21.43
N GLY A 309 3.70 -19.61 -20.57
CA GLY A 309 3.81 -18.18 -20.28
C GLY A 309 2.78 -17.64 -19.29
N GLU A 310 2.11 -18.49 -18.49
CA GLU A 310 1.17 -18.07 -17.44
C GLU A 310 1.58 -18.57 -16.05
N PRO A 311 1.24 -17.86 -14.96
CA PRO A 311 1.47 -18.35 -13.60
C PRO A 311 0.61 -19.60 -13.32
N PRO A 312 1.21 -20.74 -12.92
CA PRO A 312 0.49 -21.98 -12.62
C PRO A 312 -0.32 -21.87 -11.32
N PHE A 313 0.12 -21.02 -10.41
CA PHE A 313 -0.55 -20.71 -9.15
C PHE A 313 -0.71 -19.20 -9.01
N LEU A 314 -1.87 -18.78 -8.51
CA LEU A 314 -2.14 -17.41 -8.13
C LEU A 314 -2.33 -17.28 -6.62
N ILE A 315 -2.18 -16.06 -6.09
CA ILE A 315 -2.31 -15.76 -4.66
C ILE A 315 -3.62 -16.30 -4.05
N GLN A 316 -4.75 -16.12 -4.74
CA GLN A 316 -6.05 -16.56 -4.28
C GLN A 316 -6.18 -18.09 -4.17
N ASP A 317 -5.38 -18.87 -4.92
CA ASP A 317 -5.37 -20.33 -4.80
C ASP A 317 -4.84 -20.74 -3.42
N PHE A 318 -3.75 -20.10 -2.98
CA PHE A 318 -3.16 -20.32 -1.67
C PHE A 318 -4.06 -19.79 -0.54
N ILE A 319 -4.64 -18.61 -0.71
CA ILE A 319 -5.56 -18.06 0.32
C ILE A 319 -6.77 -18.98 0.48
N HIS A 320 -7.38 -19.46 -0.62
CA HIS A 320 -8.54 -20.36 -0.53
C HIS A 320 -8.19 -21.70 0.10
N ALA A 321 -7.02 -22.27 -0.22
CA ALA A 321 -6.58 -23.53 0.36
C ALA A 321 -6.37 -23.46 1.89
N VAL A 322 -6.09 -22.27 2.42
CA VAL A 322 -5.90 -22.03 3.86
C VAL A 322 -7.18 -21.49 4.52
N GLN A 323 -7.94 -20.65 3.82
CA GLN A 323 -9.09 -19.89 4.32
C GLN A 323 -10.19 -19.82 3.25
N PRO A 324 -10.94 -20.91 3.04
CA PRO A 324 -11.97 -20.97 2.00
C PRO A 324 -13.09 -19.94 2.23
N ASP A 325 -13.36 -19.57 3.47
CA ASP A 325 -14.42 -18.64 3.86
C ASP A 325 -13.98 -17.17 3.99
N ALA A 326 -12.74 -16.84 3.59
CA ALA A 326 -12.22 -15.47 3.66
C ALA A 326 -13.08 -14.47 2.87
N LYS A 327 -13.16 -13.23 3.38
CA LYS A 327 -13.88 -12.12 2.72
C LYS A 327 -12.93 -11.11 2.10
N PHE A 328 -13.27 -10.59 0.94
CA PHE A 328 -12.44 -9.69 0.16
C PHE A 328 -13.18 -8.38 -0.15
N ILE A 329 -12.49 -7.26 0.06
CA ILE A 329 -12.98 -5.94 -0.33
C ILE A 329 -12.06 -5.38 -1.41
N VAL A 330 -12.66 -4.97 -2.50
CA VAL A 330 -12.03 -4.42 -3.69
C VAL A 330 -12.55 -3.01 -3.89
N MET A 331 -11.67 -2.02 -3.94
CA MET A 331 -12.02 -0.65 -4.32
C MET A 331 -11.46 -0.33 -5.70
N LEU A 332 -12.35 0.02 -6.63
CA LEU A 332 -12.05 0.42 -7.99
C LEU A 332 -12.24 1.92 -8.16
N ARG A 333 -11.64 2.46 -9.21
CA ARG A 333 -11.76 3.83 -9.69
C ARG A 333 -11.82 3.77 -11.21
N ASP A 334 -12.30 4.80 -11.88
CA ASP A 334 -12.08 4.95 -13.33
C ASP A 334 -10.61 4.60 -13.66
N PRO A 335 -10.35 3.55 -14.47
CA PRO A 335 -8.99 3.05 -14.71
C PRO A 335 -8.10 4.09 -15.40
N VAL A 336 -8.68 5.02 -16.16
CA VAL A 336 -7.98 6.16 -16.77
C VAL A 336 -7.44 7.08 -15.68
N GLU A 337 -8.31 7.49 -14.76
CA GLU A 337 -7.97 8.34 -13.64
C GLU A 337 -7.06 7.64 -12.60
N ARG A 338 -7.21 6.32 -12.46
CA ARG A 338 -6.32 5.48 -11.64
C ARG A 338 -4.91 5.51 -12.20
N LEU A 339 -4.73 5.24 -13.49
CA LEU A 339 -3.42 5.24 -14.15
C LEU A 339 -2.72 6.59 -14.02
N TYR A 340 -3.45 7.68 -14.26
CA TYR A 340 -2.87 9.02 -14.12
C TYR A 340 -2.52 9.35 -12.66
N SER A 341 -3.39 8.96 -11.71
CA SER A 341 -3.06 9.10 -10.29
C SER A 341 -1.85 8.28 -9.88
N ASP A 342 -1.56 7.19 -10.58
CA ASP A 342 -0.43 6.31 -10.35
C ASP A 342 0.87 6.92 -10.85
N TYR A 343 0.86 7.43 -12.09
CA TYR A 343 1.93 8.22 -12.67
C TYR A 343 2.32 9.41 -11.77
N LEU A 344 1.33 10.16 -11.28
CA LEU A 344 1.56 11.29 -10.37
C LEU A 344 2.10 10.85 -9.00
N TYR A 345 1.87 9.62 -8.57
CA TYR A 345 2.31 9.16 -7.26
C TYR A 345 3.82 8.87 -7.22
N PHE A 346 4.36 8.17 -8.23
CA PHE A 346 5.76 7.77 -8.24
C PHE A 346 6.71 8.97 -8.42
N GLY A 347 7.93 8.85 -7.89
CA GLY A 347 8.92 9.92 -7.80
C GLY A 347 9.67 10.21 -9.09
N ILE A 348 8.98 10.29 -10.22
CA ILE A 348 9.57 10.69 -11.51
C ILE A 348 9.83 12.20 -11.46
N ALA A 349 11.05 12.63 -11.79
CA ALA A 349 11.40 14.05 -11.95
C ALA A 349 10.73 14.61 -13.23
N ASN A 350 10.38 15.91 -13.23
CA ASN A 350 9.81 16.61 -14.39
C ASN A 350 8.51 16.01 -14.96
N LYS A 351 7.52 15.74 -14.09
CA LYS A 351 6.20 15.30 -14.56
C LYS A 351 5.50 16.38 -15.39
N SER A 352 4.86 15.98 -16.47
CA SER A 352 3.99 16.83 -17.27
C SER A 352 2.85 16.00 -17.89
N ALA A 353 1.85 16.68 -18.46
CA ALA A 353 0.78 16.01 -19.19
C ALA A 353 1.32 15.36 -20.48
N ASP A 354 2.32 15.97 -21.13
CA ASP A 354 3.00 15.47 -22.32
C ASP A 354 3.85 14.23 -22.02
N ASP A 355 4.66 14.24 -20.94
CA ASP A 355 5.44 13.07 -20.51
C ASP A 355 4.52 11.88 -20.18
N PHE A 356 3.35 12.15 -19.57
CA PHE A 356 2.35 11.10 -19.36
C PHE A 356 1.79 10.55 -20.68
N HIS A 357 1.54 11.40 -21.67
CA HIS A 357 1.06 10.99 -22.98
C HIS A 357 2.06 10.07 -23.70
N GLU A 358 3.33 10.47 -23.75
CA GLU A 358 4.41 9.68 -24.38
C GLU A 358 4.52 8.30 -23.74
N LYS A 359 4.53 8.23 -22.41
CA LYS A 359 4.62 6.96 -21.67
C LYS A 359 3.41 6.06 -21.88
N VAL A 360 2.22 6.63 -22.00
CA VAL A 360 1.00 5.87 -22.32
C VAL A 360 1.13 5.23 -23.70
N THR A 361 1.56 6.02 -24.70
CA THR A 361 1.76 5.54 -26.07
C THR A 361 2.78 4.40 -26.13
N GLU A 362 3.94 4.57 -25.49
CA GLU A 362 4.99 3.55 -25.42
C GLU A 362 4.47 2.27 -24.74
N SER A 363 3.76 2.40 -23.62
CA SER A 363 3.22 1.24 -22.90
C SER A 363 2.17 0.48 -23.72
N LEU A 364 1.35 1.17 -24.52
CA LEU A 364 0.36 0.54 -25.40
C LEU A 364 1.03 -0.27 -26.51
N GLN A 365 2.09 0.25 -27.12
CA GLN A 365 2.86 -0.45 -28.16
C GLN A 365 3.55 -1.69 -27.60
N LEU A 366 4.15 -1.59 -26.41
CA LEU A 366 4.75 -2.74 -25.72
C LEU A 366 3.70 -3.81 -25.39
N PHE A 367 2.52 -3.39 -24.93
CA PHE A 367 1.43 -4.31 -24.62
C PHE A 367 0.85 -4.99 -25.86
N GLU A 368 0.65 -4.25 -26.96
CA GLU A 368 0.27 -4.82 -28.27
C GLU A 368 1.28 -5.85 -28.75
N SER A 369 2.58 -5.51 -28.69
CA SER A 369 3.66 -6.41 -29.13
C SER A 369 3.62 -7.74 -28.37
N CYS A 370 3.33 -7.70 -27.06
CA CYS A 370 3.15 -8.93 -26.29
C CYS A 370 1.95 -9.76 -26.76
N LEU A 371 0.81 -9.12 -27.05
CA LEU A 371 -0.42 -9.79 -27.48
C LEU A 371 -0.34 -10.41 -28.89
N LEU A 372 0.71 -10.10 -29.66
CA LEU A 372 0.97 -10.77 -30.92
C LEU A 372 1.47 -12.21 -30.72
N GLU A 373 2.15 -12.48 -29.61
CA GLU A 373 2.80 -13.76 -29.33
C GLU A 373 2.13 -14.53 -28.18
N PHE A 374 1.54 -13.81 -27.22
CA PHE A 374 1.08 -14.39 -25.96
C PHE A 374 -0.39 -14.09 -25.67
N SER A 375 -0.96 -14.88 -24.76
CA SER A 375 -2.33 -14.66 -24.28
C SER A 375 -2.43 -13.35 -23.50
N MET A 376 -3.65 -12.82 -23.38
CA MET A 376 -3.91 -11.61 -22.60
C MET A 376 -3.52 -11.78 -21.12
N ARG A 377 -3.79 -12.96 -20.56
CA ARG A 377 -3.39 -13.32 -19.19
C ARG A 377 -1.88 -13.44 -19.04
N SER A 378 -1.18 -14.05 -20.00
CA SER A 378 0.29 -14.09 -20.05
C SER A 378 0.88 -12.69 -20.01
N CYS A 379 0.41 -11.78 -20.87
CA CYS A 379 0.90 -10.40 -20.92
C CYS A 379 0.64 -9.63 -19.63
N VAL A 380 -0.54 -9.78 -19.03
CA VAL A 380 -0.89 -9.11 -17.76
C VAL A 380 0.02 -9.55 -16.60
N TYR A 381 0.39 -10.82 -16.56
CA TYR A 381 1.27 -11.38 -15.54
C TYR A 381 2.76 -11.42 -15.94
N ASN A 382 3.12 -10.87 -17.10
CA ASN A 382 4.51 -10.87 -17.56
C ASN A 382 5.33 -9.79 -16.82
N THR A 383 6.20 -10.23 -15.91
CA THR A 383 7.03 -9.35 -15.09
C THR A 383 8.00 -8.51 -15.90
N THR A 384 8.57 -9.07 -16.97
CA THR A 384 9.50 -8.36 -17.84
C THR A 384 8.78 -7.21 -18.55
N LEU A 385 7.61 -7.48 -19.13
CA LEU A 385 6.77 -6.46 -19.75
C LEU A 385 6.32 -5.40 -18.73
N ASN A 386 5.86 -5.83 -17.56
CA ASN A 386 5.38 -4.96 -16.49
C ASN A 386 6.47 -4.00 -15.96
N ASN A 387 7.73 -4.42 -15.99
CA ASN A 387 8.88 -3.58 -15.63
C ASN A 387 9.36 -2.70 -16.78
N ALA A 388 9.15 -3.12 -18.04
CA ALA A 388 9.51 -2.35 -19.22
C ALA A 388 8.51 -1.22 -19.50
N MET A 389 7.22 -1.42 -19.25
CA MET A 389 6.20 -0.39 -19.48
C MET A 389 6.40 0.82 -18.55
N PRO A 390 6.55 2.04 -19.08
CA PRO A 390 6.78 3.24 -18.27
C PRO A 390 5.55 3.68 -17.46
N VAL A 391 4.34 3.20 -17.79
CA VAL A 391 3.15 3.30 -16.95
C VAL A 391 2.46 1.95 -16.78
N ARG A 392 1.85 1.74 -15.62
CA ARG A 392 1.28 0.44 -15.23
C ARG A 392 -0.14 0.22 -15.77
N LEU A 393 -0.29 0.07 -17.09
CA LEU A 393 -1.57 -0.18 -17.77
C LEU A 393 -2.30 -1.40 -17.20
N GLN A 394 -1.58 -2.51 -17.07
CA GLN A 394 -2.09 -3.81 -16.63
C GLN A 394 -2.87 -3.76 -15.31
N VAL A 395 -2.47 -2.89 -14.38
CA VAL A 395 -3.11 -2.74 -13.06
C VAL A 395 -4.54 -2.19 -13.18
N GLY A 396 -4.87 -1.51 -14.28
CA GLY A 396 -6.22 -1.02 -14.61
C GLY A 396 -7.10 -2.07 -15.29
N LEU A 397 -6.56 -3.22 -15.69
CA LEU A 397 -7.30 -4.31 -16.35
C LEU A 397 -8.05 -5.16 -15.32
N TYR A 398 -8.93 -4.51 -14.55
CA TYR A 398 -9.56 -5.07 -13.35
C TYR A 398 -10.25 -6.41 -13.59
N ILE A 399 -10.89 -6.56 -14.74
CA ILE A 399 -11.67 -7.75 -15.08
C ILE A 399 -10.81 -9.02 -15.15
N VAL A 400 -9.54 -8.91 -15.57
CA VAL A 400 -8.62 -10.06 -15.62
C VAL A 400 -8.44 -10.63 -14.22
N TYR A 401 -8.15 -9.76 -13.27
CA TYR A 401 -8.00 -10.15 -11.88
C TYR A 401 -9.33 -10.60 -11.26
N ILE A 402 -10.43 -9.89 -11.49
CA ILE A 402 -11.74 -10.24 -10.93
C ILE A 402 -12.19 -11.65 -11.37
N LEU A 403 -11.99 -12.01 -12.64
CA LEU A 403 -12.30 -13.36 -13.14
C LEU A 403 -11.48 -14.43 -12.41
N ASP A 404 -10.20 -14.17 -12.15
CA ASP A 404 -9.33 -15.11 -11.45
C ASP A 404 -9.66 -15.27 -9.97
N TRP A 405 -10.16 -14.21 -9.33
CA TRP A 405 -10.65 -14.26 -7.96
C TRP A 405 -11.99 -15.00 -7.89
N LEU A 406 -12.90 -14.74 -8.84
CA LEU A 406 -14.20 -15.43 -8.95
C LEU A 406 -14.08 -16.88 -9.41
N SER A 407 -12.94 -17.30 -9.98
CA SER A 407 -12.71 -18.70 -10.30
C SER A 407 -12.48 -19.57 -9.06
N VAL A 408 -12.21 -18.96 -7.90
CA VAL A 408 -11.86 -19.66 -6.66
C VAL A 408 -12.83 -19.34 -5.53
N PHE A 409 -13.20 -18.07 -5.39
CA PHE A 409 -14.08 -17.60 -4.33
C PHE A 409 -15.49 -17.31 -4.85
N ASN A 410 -16.48 -17.55 -4.00
CA ASN A 410 -17.86 -17.22 -4.34
C ASN A 410 -18.04 -15.71 -4.44
N ARG A 411 -18.97 -15.26 -5.32
CA ARG A 411 -19.27 -13.84 -5.51
C ARG A 411 -19.62 -13.11 -4.21
N ASN A 412 -20.36 -13.77 -3.30
CA ASN A 412 -20.77 -13.19 -2.02
C ASN A 412 -19.60 -12.99 -1.04
N GLN A 413 -18.41 -13.52 -1.32
CA GLN A 413 -17.19 -13.29 -0.56
C GLN A 413 -16.37 -12.09 -1.08
N ILE A 414 -16.79 -11.45 -2.17
CA ILE A 414 -16.07 -10.33 -2.79
C ILE A 414 -16.98 -9.11 -2.88
N LEU A 415 -16.69 -8.08 -2.08
CA LEU A 415 -17.35 -6.79 -2.15
C LEU A 415 -16.54 -5.85 -3.05
N VAL A 416 -17.12 -5.45 -4.19
CA VAL A 416 -16.53 -4.46 -5.09
C VAL A 416 -17.18 -3.10 -4.89
N LEU A 417 -16.36 -2.08 -4.62
CA LEU A 417 -16.75 -0.68 -4.38
C LEU A 417 -16.15 0.22 -5.45
N ARG A 418 -16.85 1.33 -5.75
CA ARG A 418 -16.31 2.43 -6.55
C ARG A 418 -15.84 3.57 -5.65
N LEU A 419 -14.68 4.13 -5.96
CA LEU A 419 -14.14 5.30 -5.27
C LEU A 419 -15.02 6.52 -5.47
N GLU A 420 -15.60 6.70 -6.65
CA GLU A 420 -16.48 7.83 -6.97
C GLU A 420 -17.75 7.79 -6.10
N ASP A 421 -18.32 6.60 -5.92
CA ASP A 421 -19.49 6.38 -5.05
C ASP A 421 -19.11 6.55 -3.59
N HIS A 422 -17.92 6.06 -3.21
CA HIS A 422 -17.39 6.28 -1.87
C HIS A 422 -17.23 7.76 -1.60
N ALA A 423 -16.61 8.54 -2.48
CA ALA A 423 -16.41 9.98 -2.32
C ALA A 423 -17.75 10.74 -2.25
N THR A 424 -18.73 10.36 -3.07
CA THR A 424 -20.05 11.01 -3.14
C THR A 424 -20.91 10.70 -1.92
N ASN A 425 -20.98 9.44 -1.49
CA ASN A 425 -21.77 9.01 -0.34
C ASN A 425 -21.00 7.99 0.51
N ARG A 426 -20.14 8.53 1.36
CA ARG A 426 -19.25 7.79 2.26
C ARG A 426 -20.02 6.99 3.31
N LYS A 427 -21.08 7.58 3.87
CA LYS A 427 -21.93 6.90 4.85
C LYS A 427 -22.51 5.64 4.24
N TYR A 428 -23.15 5.73 3.08
CA TYR A 428 -23.75 4.60 2.40
C TYR A 428 -22.74 3.49 2.07
N THR A 429 -21.58 3.85 1.51
CA THR A 429 -20.55 2.87 1.15
C THR A 429 -19.89 2.22 2.38
N MET A 430 -19.67 2.94 3.47
CA MET A 430 -19.18 2.34 4.72
C MET A 430 -20.21 1.39 5.33
N HIS A 431 -21.50 1.71 5.28
CA HIS A 431 -22.57 0.79 5.70
C HIS A 431 -22.59 -0.52 4.90
N LYS A 432 -22.35 -0.46 3.58
CA LYS A 432 -22.16 -1.68 2.78
C LYS A 432 -21.03 -2.55 3.32
N VAL A 433 -19.91 -1.93 3.69
CA VAL A 433 -18.75 -2.65 4.24
C VAL A 433 -19.08 -3.25 5.60
N PHE A 434 -19.74 -2.51 6.48
CA PHE A 434 -20.14 -3.01 7.80
C PHE A 434 -21.07 -4.21 7.68
N ASN A 435 -22.08 -4.13 6.81
CA ASN A 435 -23.00 -5.23 6.56
C ASN A 435 -22.29 -6.45 5.96
N PHE A 436 -21.41 -6.23 4.99
CA PHE A 436 -20.63 -7.29 4.35
C PHE A 436 -19.73 -8.05 5.34
N LEU A 437 -19.11 -7.33 6.27
CA LEU A 437 -18.28 -7.89 7.34
C LEU A 437 -19.10 -8.35 8.55
N SER A 438 -20.42 -8.14 8.55
CA SER A 438 -21.33 -8.45 9.64
C SER A 438 -20.89 -7.80 10.95
N LEU A 439 -20.60 -6.50 10.90
CA LEU A 439 -20.19 -5.70 12.06
C LEU A 439 -21.42 -5.16 12.81
N GLY A 440 -21.29 -4.99 14.12
CA GLY A 440 -22.30 -4.43 15.00
C GLY A 440 -22.64 -2.97 14.70
N SER A 441 -23.76 -2.51 15.22
CA SER A 441 -24.22 -1.13 15.06
C SER A 441 -23.29 -0.12 15.74
N LEU A 442 -23.22 1.09 15.17
CA LEU A 442 -22.44 2.20 15.71
C LEU A 442 -23.33 3.24 16.38
N THR A 443 -22.79 3.93 17.38
CA THR A 443 -23.36 5.19 17.85
C THR A 443 -23.22 6.26 16.77
N GLU A 444 -24.10 7.26 16.77
CA GLU A 444 -24.05 8.36 15.80
C GLU A 444 -22.70 9.09 15.81
N GLN A 445 -22.11 9.27 17.00
CA GLN A 445 -20.80 9.89 17.14
C GLN A 445 -19.70 9.07 16.46
N LYS A 446 -19.70 7.74 16.64
CA LYS A 446 -18.69 6.86 16.06
C LYS A 446 -18.86 6.73 14.56
N GLU A 447 -20.09 6.67 14.08
CA GLU A 447 -20.40 6.74 12.67
C GLU A 447 -19.93 8.07 12.05
N ALA A 448 -20.18 9.19 12.72
CA ALA A 448 -19.73 10.50 12.29
C ALA A 448 -18.20 10.61 12.28
N GLU A 449 -17.49 10.01 13.23
CA GLU A 449 -16.02 9.93 13.21
C GLU A 449 -15.50 9.20 11.96
N ILE A 450 -16.13 8.06 11.64
CA ILE A 450 -15.76 7.22 10.49
C ILE A 450 -16.12 7.88 9.16
N THR A 451 -17.25 8.59 9.07
CA THR A 451 -17.75 9.13 7.79
C THR A 451 -17.35 10.60 7.57
N LYS A 452 -17.18 11.33 8.68
CA LYS A 452 -16.80 12.74 8.87
C LYS A 452 -15.36 13.10 8.50
N SER A 453 -14.45 12.21 8.88
CA SER A 453 -13.01 12.48 8.90
C SER A 453 -12.44 12.75 7.50
N PRO A 454 -11.48 13.67 7.34
CA PRO A 454 -10.88 13.98 6.04
C PRO A 454 -10.39 12.72 5.30
N ALA A 455 -10.37 12.79 3.97
CA ALA A 455 -9.86 11.69 3.17
C ALA A 455 -8.35 11.51 3.37
N SER A 456 -7.90 10.27 3.54
CA SER A 456 -6.48 9.92 3.64
C SER A 456 -5.82 9.86 2.26
N ASN A 457 -4.51 10.09 2.21
CA ASN A 457 -3.66 9.91 1.01
C ASN A 457 -4.14 10.66 -0.24
N THR A 458 -4.69 11.87 -0.06
CA THR A 458 -5.02 12.76 -1.18
C THR A 458 -3.78 13.22 -1.94
N ARG A 459 -3.95 13.63 -3.21
CA ARG A 459 -2.84 14.12 -4.05
C ARG A 459 -2.07 15.25 -3.36
N ARG A 460 -0.74 15.24 -3.50
CA ARG A 460 0.12 16.31 -2.98
C ARG A 460 -0.19 17.63 -3.70
N PRO A 461 -0.01 18.79 -3.07
CA PRO A 461 -0.25 20.09 -3.72
C PRO A 461 0.48 20.26 -5.05
N ALA A 462 1.76 19.88 -5.13
CA ALA A 462 2.54 19.95 -6.36
C ALA A 462 1.91 19.12 -7.51
N ASP A 463 1.42 17.91 -7.20
CA ASP A 463 0.76 17.05 -8.19
C ASP A 463 -0.63 17.59 -8.59
N LYS A 464 -1.29 18.40 -7.74
CA LYS A 464 -2.54 19.09 -8.08
C LYS A 464 -2.31 20.23 -9.07
N ASN A 465 -1.18 20.94 -8.93
CA ASN A 465 -0.83 22.08 -9.78
C ASN A 465 -0.47 21.68 -11.22
N LEU A 466 -0.08 20.42 -11.45
CA LEU A 466 0.19 19.89 -12.79
C LEU A 466 -1.08 19.88 -13.67
N GLY A 467 -2.26 19.81 -13.06
CA GLY A 467 -3.54 19.85 -13.77
C GLY A 467 -4.00 18.47 -14.28
N PRO A 468 -4.98 18.43 -15.21
CA PRO A 468 -5.45 17.21 -15.83
C PRO A 468 -4.48 16.70 -16.92
N MET A 469 -4.58 15.40 -17.25
CA MET A 469 -3.93 14.85 -18.44
C MET A 469 -4.48 15.49 -19.73
N LEU A 470 -3.73 15.39 -20.84
CA LEU A 470 -4.19 15.87 -22.14
C LEU A 470 -5.53 15.20 -22.54
N PRO A 471 -6.47 15.93 -23.16
CA PRO A 471 -7.74 15.37 -23.61
C PRO A 471 -7.57 14.17 -24.55
N VAL A 472 -6.58 14.24 -25.45
CA VAL A 472 -6.25 13.15 -26.38
C VAL A 472 -5.80 11.88 -25.64
N THR A 473 -4.97 12.01 -24.60
CA THR A 473 -4.53 10.88 -23.76
C THR A 473 -5.71 10.24 -23.04
N ARG A 474 -6.67 11.05 -22.59
CA ARG A 474 -7.89 10.56 -21.96
C ARG A 474 -8.71 9.72 -22.93
N GLU A 475 -8.94 10.20 -24.15
CA GLU A 475 -9.70 9.46 -25.17
C GLU A 475 -9.01 8.13 -25.52
N ILE A 476 -7.70 8.14 -25.75
CA ILE A 476 -6.88 6.93 -25.99
C ILE A 476 -7.09 5.90 -24.87
N LEU A 477 -6.98 6.32 -23.62
CA LEU A 477 -7.12 5.42 -22.47
C LEU A 477 -8.57 4.95 -22.30
N GLN A 478 -9.56 5.80 -22.57
CA GLN A 478 -10.97 5.43 -22.54
C GLN A 478 -11.26 4.34 -23.58
N ASP A 479 -10.79 4.52 -24.82
CA ASP A 479 -10.94 3.52 -25.88
C ASP A 479 -10.23 2.21 -25.53
N PHE A 480 -9.02 2.28 -24.98
CA PHE A 480 -8.26 1.11 -24.52
C PHE A 480 -8.98 0.34 -23.40
N TYR A 481 -9.46 1.02 -22.35
CA TYR A 481 -10.11 0.34 -21.22
C TYR A 481 -11.56 -0.07 -21.49
N LYS A 482 -12.24 0.54 -22.47
CA LYS A 482 -13.66 0.30 -22.77
C LYS A 482 -14.04 -1.18 -22.86
N PRO A 483 -13.40 -2.05 -23.67
CA PRO A 483 -13.79 -3.46 -23.75
C PRO A 483 -13.65 -4.19 -22.40
N PHE A 484 -12.64 -3.85 -21.60
CA PHE A 484 -12.45 -4.42 -20.25
C PHE A 484 -13.54 -3.94 -19.28
N ASN A 485 -13.91 -2.66 -19.35
CA ASN A 485 -14.95 -2.07 -18.51
C ASN A 485 -16.34 -2.62 -18.85
N VAL A 486 -16.64 -2.83 -20.13
CA VAL A 486 -17.87 -3.50 -20.57
C VAL A 486 -17.96 -4.90 -19.97
N LYS A 487 -16.89 -5.70 -20.06
CA LYS A 487 -16.89 -7.03 -19.45
C LYS A 487 -16.97 -6.98 -17.93
N LEU A 488 -16.33 -5.99 -17.30
CA LEU A 488 -16.42 -5.77 -15.86
C LEU A 488 -17.84 -5.44 -15.40
N ALA A 489 -18.53 -4.53 -16.10
CA ALA A 489 -19.90 -4.15 -15.81
C ALA A 489 -20.86 -5.32 -15.98
N ASP A 490 -20.70 -6.10 -17.05
CA ASP A 490 -21.44 -7.35 -17.31
C ASP A 490 -21.26 -8.35 -16.15
N VAL A 491 -20.00 -8.67 -15.82
CA VAL A 491 -19.70 -9.58 -14.71
C VAL A 491 -20.25 -9.03 -13.41
N LEU A 492 -19.98 -7.78 -13.04
CA LEU A 492 -20.47 -7.22 -11.77
C LEU A 492 -21.97 -6.90 -11.77
N GLN A 493 -22.66 -7.06 -12.90
CA GLN A 493 -24.07 -6.69 -13.11
C GLN A 493 -24.35 -5.26 -12.67
N ASN A 494 -23.46 -4.33 -13.08
CA ASN A 494 -23.52 -2.94 -12.66
C ASN A 494 -22.86 -2.01 -13.69
N ASP A 495 -23.69 -1.33 -14.47
CA ASP A 495 -23.28 -0.39 -15.52
C ASP A 495 -22.49 0.81 -15.01
N SER A 496 -22.51 1.09 -13.71
CA SER A 496 -21.62 2.08 -13.09
C SER A 496 -20.15 1.78 -13.39
N PHE A 497 -19.75 0.52 -13.61
CA PHE A 497 -18.38 0.16 -13.97
C PHE A 497 -18.05 0.33 -15.47
N LEU A 498 -18.95 0.90 -16.28
CA LEU A 498 -18.60 1.36 -17.63
C LEU A 498 -17.78 2.66 -17.59
N TRP A 499 -17.95 3.45 -16.52
CA TRP A 499 -17.40 4.81 -16.38
C TRP A 499 -17.73 5.74 -17.56
N GLU A 500 -18.85 5.48 -18.24
CA GLU A 500 -19.38 6.39 -19.25
C GLU A 500 -20.02 7.60 -18.57
N LYS A 501 -19.68 8.81 -19.03
CA LYS A 501 -20.29 10.04 -18.55
C LYS A 501 -21.77 10.03 -18.92
N ARG A 502 -22.68 10.01 -17.94
CA ARG A 502 -24.11 10.18 -18.21
C ARG A 502 -24.41 11.66 -18.49
N GLY A 503 -24.53 12.01 -19.78
CA GLY A 503 -25.28 13.18 -20.26
C GLY A 503 -24.83 14.57 -19.80
N PRO A 504 -25.50 15.64 -20.30
CA PRO A 504 -24.96 17.01 -20.30
C PRO A 504 -24.89 17.72 -18.94
N GLU A 505 -25.40 17.13 -17.85
CA GLU A 505 -25.38 17.78 -16.53
C GLU A 505 -23.99 17.77 -15.85
N GLU A 506 -23.07 16.92 -16.30
CA GLU A 506 -21.65 16.97 -15.89
C GLU A 506 -20.78 17.86 -16.79
N GLY A 507 -21.33 18.35 -17.91
CA GLY A 507 -20.68 19.30 -18.83
C GLY A 507 -20.44 20.69 -18.21
N LEU A 508 -21.06 21.00 -17.07
CA LEU A 508 -20.84 22.26 -16.35
C LEU A 508 -19.46 22.36 -15.69
N CYS A 509 -18.75 21.26 -15.43
CA CYS A 509 -17.41 21.35 -14.80
C CYS A 509 -16.33 21.83 -15.80
N LEU A 510 -16.54 21.71 -17.13
CA LEU A 510 -15.62 22.22 -18.17
C LEU A 510 -15.85 23.70 -18.53
N LEU A 511 -17.09 24.20 -18.42
CA LEU A 511 -17.41 25.61 -18.67
C LEU A 511 -17.08 26.51 -17.46
N GLN A 512 -17.03 25.96 -16.25
CA GLN A 512 -16.71 26.74 -15.03
C GLN A 512 -15.20 26.95 -14.80
N THR A 513 -14.34 26.13 -15.40
CA THR A 513 -12.88 26.36 -15.43
C THR A 513 -12.49 27.58 -16.27
N ALA A 514 -13.32 27.97 -17.24
CA ALA A 514 -13.13 29.22 -18.01
C ALA A 514 -13.40 30.50 -17.19
N ARG A 515 -13.95 30.38 -15.96
CA ARG A 515 -14.25 31.51 -15.06
C ARG A 515 -13.37 31.55 -13.81
N GLY A 516 -12.21 30.88 -13.81
CA GLY A 516 -11.16 31.07 -12.81
C GLY A 516 -11.37 30.40 -11.45
N ARG A 517 -12.23 29.37 -11.34
CA ARG A 517 -12.30 28.53 -10.12
C ARG A 517 -11.41 27.28 -10.25
N PRO A 518 -10.72 26.86 -9.18
CA PRO A 518 -9.88 25.68 -9.23
C PRO A 518 -10.68 24.36 -9.26
N PRO A 519 -10.21 23.30 -9.95
CA PRO A 519 -11.00 22.12 -10.32
C PRO A 519 -11.49 21.22 -9.17
N TRP A 520 -11.00 21.43 -7.94
CA TRP A 520 -11.31 20.55 -6.79
C TRP A 520 -12.62 20.87 -6.07
N LEU A 521 -13.32 21.94 -6.45
CA LEU A 521 -14.65 22.28 -5.92
C LEU A 521 -15.81 21.48 -6.54
N CYS A 522 -15.57 20.67 -7.58
CA CYS A 522 -16.60 19.79 -8.16
C CYS A 522 -16.93 18.57 -7.26
N TRP A 523 -16.28 18.40 -6.09
CA TRP A 523 -16.41 17.22 -5.21
C TRP A 523 -16.62 17.53 -3.71
N GLU A 524 -17.23 18.68 -3.38
CA GLU A 524 -17.81 18.92 -2.04
C GLU A 524 -19.34 18.74 -2.10
N PRO A 525 -19.99 18.14 -1.08
CA PRO A 525 -21.44 18.11 -1.05
C PRO A 525 -21.96 19.55 -0.99
N ARG A 526 -22.90 19.90 -1.87
CA ARG A 526 -23.74 21.09 -1.67
C ARG A 526 -24.53 20.90 -0.38
N VAL A 527 -24.05 21.47 0.72
CA VAL A 527 -24.93 21.83 1.83
C VAL A 527 -25.83 22.92 1.27
N LYS A 528 -27.12 22.60 1.05
CA LYS A 528 -28.14 23.62 0.86
C LYS A 528 -28.17 24.45 2.15
N GLY A 529 -27.46 25.57 2.17
CA GLY A 529 -27.75 26.64 3.10
C GLY A 529 -29.14 27.15 2.77
N LEU A 530 -30.07 27.07 3.71
CA LEU A 530 -31.23 27.95 3.70
C LEU A 530 -30.70 29.38 3.86
N GLU A 531 -30.67 30.13 2.77
CA GLU A 531 -30.67 31.59 2.84
C GLU A 531 -32.06 32.01 3.31
N ALA A 532 -32.16 32.39 4.59
CA ALA A 532 -33.24 33.23 5.06
C ALA A 532 -32.96 34.66 4.59
N GLN A 533 -33.79 35.17 3.67
CA GLN A 533 -33.81 36.61 3.38
C GLN A 533 -34.53 37.37 4.51
N PRO A 534 -34.15 38.65 4.76
CA PRO A 534 -34.66 39.43 5.87
C PRO A 534 -35.97 40.14 5.50
N SER A 535 -37.02 39.95 6.29
CA SER A 535 -38.24 40.77 6.23
C SER A 535 -38.25 41.79 7.37
N ARG A 536 -38.41 43.07 7.00
CA ARG A 536 -38.64 44.19 7.90
C ARG A 536 -40.14 44.36 8.21
N ASP A 537 -40.39 44.75 9.46
CA ASP A 537 -41.52 45.52 10.03
C ASP A 537 -42.90 44.81 10.20
N PRO A 538 -43.85 45.37 11.00
CA PRO A 538 -43.82 45.65 12.45
C PRO A 538 -45.08 45.12 13.21
N TRP A 539 -45.08 45.20 14.55
CA TRP A 539 -46.18 44.88 15.51
C TRP A 539 -47.57 45.49 15.18
N PRO A 540 -48.74 44.94 15.62
CA PRO A 540 -49.28 45.10 17.01
C PRO A 540 -50.25 43.94 17.50
N PRO A 541 -51.20 44.10 18.48
CA PRO A 541 -51.07 43.59 19.86
C PRO A 541 -52.20 42.65 20.39
N SER A 542 -51.95 42.07 21.58
CA SER A 542 -52.89 41.71 22.69
C SER A 542 -54.19 40.91 22.46
N GLY A 543 -54.36 39.81 23.23
CA GLY A 543 -55.69 39.32 23.64
C GLY A 543 -55.76 37.94 24.31
N GLY A 544 -56.12 37.90 25.60
CA GLY A 544 -57.03 36.88 26.18
C GLY A 544 -56.46 35.59 26.80
N ALA A 545 -56.56 35.47 28.14
CA ALA A 545 -56.44 34.24 28.96
C ALA A 545 -57.71 33.33 28.84
N PRO A 546 -57.90 32.14 29.50
CA PRO A 546 -57.50 31.79 30.88
C PRO A 546 -56.98 30.34 31.17
N VAL A 547 -56.62 30.15 32.45
CA VAL A 547 -56.05 29.03 33.24
C VAL A 547 -57.09 27.90 33.52
N PRO A 548 -56.71 26.64 33.86
CA PRO A 548 -56.65 26.15 35.27
C PRO A 548 -55.48 25.15 35.57
N GLU A 549 -54.70 25.31 36.64
CA GLU A 549 -54.76 24.68 38.00
C GLU A 549 -53.78 23.50 38.25
N TYR A 550 -53.02 23.62 39.35
CA TYR A 550 -52.05 22.69 39.98
C TYR A 550 -52.74 21.83 41.07
N PRO A 551 -52.17 20.70 41.54
CA PRO A 551 -51.20 20.68 42.68
C PRO A 551 -50.12 19.57 42.50
N GLY A 552 -48.99 19.48 43.21
CA GLY A 552 -48.42 20.15 44.36
C GLY A 552 -47.05 19.49 44.65
N ASN A 553 -46.15 20.20 45.32
CA ASN A 553 -44.81 19.79 45.72
C ASN A 553 -44.75 19.71 47.25
N PRO A 554 -43.88 18.89 47.86
CA PRO A 554 -42.92 19.44 48.85
C PRO A 554 -41.57 18.67 48.81
N ALA A 555 -40.41 19.07 49.32
CA ALA A 555 -39.84 20.29 49.91
C ALA A 555 -38.29 20.06 49.95
N LEU A 556 -37.50 21.14 49.87
CA LEU A 556 -36.06 21.24 50.24
C LEU A 556 -35.95 21.60 51.75
N PRO A 557 -34.78 21.90 52.43
CA PRO A 557 -33.41 22.27 51.97
C PRO A 557 -32.29 21.77 52.96
N PRO A 558 -31.12 22.43 53.25
CA PRO A 558 -30.40 23.56 52.64
C PRO A 558 -28.83 23.51 52.54
N HIS A 559 -28.31 24.32 51.60
CA HIS A 559 -27.19 25.32 51.60
C HIS A 559 -25.75 25.09 52.14
N GLN A 560 -24.77 25.49 51.30
CA GLN A 560 -23.83 26.65 51.46
C GLN A 560 -23.00 26.79 50.14
N GLU A 561 -23.10 27.82 49.30
CA GLU A 561 -22.55 29.21 49.34
C GLU A 561 -21.03 29.31 49.66
N VAL A 562 -20.16 30.15 49.07
CA VAL A 562 -20.09 31.14 47.96
C VAL A 562 -18.62 31.65 47.86
N LEU A 563 -18.29 32.41 46.79
CA LEU A 563 -17.09 33.25 46.50
C LEU A 563 -16.05 32.60 45.55
N GLY A 564 -15.65 33.14 44.40
CA GLY A 564 -15.82 34.46 43.77
C GLY A 564 -14.45 35.07 43.44
N GLY A 565 -14.13 35.33 42.15
CA GLY A 565 -12.97 36.17 41.79
C GLY A 565 -12.36 35.99 40.39
N ARG A 566 -12.61 36.96 39.49
CA ARG A 566 -12.03 37.13 38.14
C ARG A 566 -10.55 37.55 38.17
N ARG A 567 -9.76 37.20 37.13
CA ARG A 567 -9.22 38.14 36.09
C ARG A 567 -8.24 37.48 35.10
N GLN A 568 -8.25 38.08 33.90
CA GLN A 568 -7.44 37.91 32.69
C GLN A 568 -5.90 37.91 32.89
N GLY A 569 -5.19 37.34 31.91
CA GLY A 569 -3.86 37.82 31.53
C GLY A 569 -2.92 36.79 30.88
N ASP A 570 -2.77 36.90 29.56
CA ASP A 570 -1.60 36.55 28.73
C ASP A 570 -0.36 35.92 29.38
N THR A 571 0.18 34.82 28.81
CA THR A 571 1.40 34.86 27.95
C THR A 571 1.88 33.46 27.52
N ARG A 572 2.40 33.41 26.29
CA ARG A 572 3.24 32.35 25.70
C ARG A 572 4.32 31.83 26.66
N MET A 573 4.55 30.52 26.70
CA MET A 573 5.84 29.97 27.10
C MET A 573 6.39 28.92 26.13
N ARG A 574 7.60 29.23 25.66
CA ARG A 574 8.50 28.41 24.86
C ARG A 574 9.14 27.31 25.72
N SER A 575 9.37 26.19 25.05
CA SER A 575 10.25 25.09 25.43
C SER A 575 11.65 25.54 25.90
N ARG A 576 12.15 24.96 27.00
CA ARG A 576 13.59 24.86 27.30
C ARG A 576 13.97 23.44 27.69
N HIS A 577 15.01 22.96 27.01
CA HIS A 577 15.77 21.75 27.31
C HIS A 577 16.44 21.81 28.69
N PHE A 578 16.48 20.68 29.37
CA PHE A 578 17.38 20.43 30.51
C PHE A 578 18.57 19.58 30.06
N ARG A 579 19.79 20.10 30.27
CA ARG A 579 21.03 19.33 30.41
C ARG A 579 21.34 19.28 31.90
N HIS A 580 21.69 18.11 32.43
CA HIS A 580 22.33 18.00 33.74
C HIS A 580 23.75 17.46 33.60
N THR A 581 24.66 18.23 34.21
CA THR A 581 26.03 17.92 34.60
C THR A 581 26.04 17.13 35.91
N GLY A 582 27.11 16.36 36.14
CA GLY A 582 27.42 15.78 37.45
C GLY A 582 28.66 14.89 37.40
N ALA A 583 29.76 15.37 37.97
CA ALA A 583 31.06 14.73 38.03
C ALA A 583 31.48 14.47 39.49
N TRP A 584 32.09 13.30 39.71
CA TRP A 584 33.17 12.97 40.68
C TRP A 584 32.90 12.92 42.20
N LEU A 585 33.21 11.75 42.81
CA LEU A 585 34.41 11.55 43.67
C LEU A 585 34.70 10.05 43.99
N ARG A 586 36.00 9.77 44.11
CA ARG A 586 36.79 8.55 44.47
C ARG A 586 36.61 8.14 45.96
N ARG A 587 37.08 7.03 46.58
CA ARG A 587 38.16 6.01 46.39
C ARG A 587 38.00 4.94 47.51
N ASN A 588 38.32 3.65 47.29
CA ASN A 588 39.42 2.83 47.91
C ASN A 588 38.91 1.37 48.02
N ALA A 589 39.65 0.27 48.06
CA ALA A 589 40.97 -0.18 47.59
C ALA A 589 41.07 -1.69 47.91
N GLY A 590 41.59 -2.51 46.98
CA GLY A 590 42.42 -3.70 47.21
C GLY A 590 41.80 -5.02 47.73
N LYS A 591 41.87 -6.08 46.89
CA LYS A 591 42.47 -7.39 47.25
C LYS A 591 42.69 -8.28 46.00
N GLN A 592 43.78 -9.04 46.06
CA GLN A 592 44.43 -9.86 45.03
C GLN A 592 43.57 -11.03 44.50
N LEU A 593 43.81 -11.42 43.23
CA LEU A 593 43.40 -12.70 42.65
C LEU A 593 44.62 -13.38 42.02
N GLU A 594 44.87 -14.63 42.41
CA GLU A 594 45.82 -15.56 41.79
C GLU A 594 45.16 -16.31 40.60
N PRO A 595 45.94 -16.83 39.62
CA PRO A 595 45.41 -17.51 38.44
C PRO A 595 45.39 -19.04 38.60
N ILE A 596 44.28 -19.68 38.22
CA ILE A 596 44.17 -21.15 38.11
C ILE A 596 44.45 -21.59 36.67
N ARG A 597 45.31 -22.61 36.56
CA ARG A 597 45.79 -23.27 35.34
C ARG A 597 44.71 -24.13 34.68
N VAL A 598 44.75 -24.21 33.36
CA VAL A 598 44.10 -25.23 32.53
C VAL A 598 45.11 -26.35 32.23
N PRO A 599 44.75 -27.64 32.30
CA PRO A 599 45.52 -28.72 31.68
C PRO A 599 44.94 -29.11 30.31
N ILE A 600 45.83 -29.02 29.32
CA ILE A 600 46.04 -29.75 28.04
C ILE A 600 44.81 -30.34 27.35
#